data_AF-A0ABC9T5Z3-F1
#
_entry.id   AF-A0ABC9T5Z3-F1
#
_cell.length_a   1.000
_cell.length_b   1.000
_cell.length_c   1.000
_cell.angle_alpha   90.00
_cell.angle_beta   90.00
_cell.angle_gamma   90.00
#
_symmetry.space_group_name_H-M   'P 1'
#
loop_
_entity.id
_entity.type
_entity.pdbx_description
1 polymer ?
#
loop_
_entity_poly.entity_id
_entity_poly.type
_entity_poly.pdbx_seq_one_letter_code
_entity_poly.pdbx_strand_id
1 'polypeptide(L)'
;MFSVLTFLFLLLSVLAIIALIIGLIKPGKVIRFGNKKTRGLVILIFLPILFISFILTGVFANKSINPEERAAIDKKRTEEKVLKEKQEQEKSEKEKEEQEIKAKEEKKAAEEKRKQEEAQKQEEQRKLEEAQKQEEQRKLEETQKQEEQRKLEEAQKQ
;
A
#
# COMPACT_ATOMS: atom_id res chain seq x y z
N MET A 1 -26.62 16.13 35.89
CA MET A 1 -27.03 17.57 35.91
C MET A 1 -26.49 18.33 34.70
N PHE A 2 -25.20 18.19 34.37
CA PHE A 2 -24.58 18.81 33.19
C PHE A 2 -25.32 18.51 31.87
N SER A 3 -25.62 17.22 31.59
CA SER A 3 -26.31 16.84 30.36
C SER A 3 -27.74 17.39 30.27
N VAL A 4 -28.47 17.43 31.40
CA VAL A 4 -29.83 18.00 31.45
C VAL A 4 -29.78 19.51 31.17
N LEU A 5 -28.75 20.19 31.68
CA LEU A 5 -28.54 21.62 31.44
C LEU A 5 -28.17 21.90 29.97
N THR A 6 -27.32 21.08 29.35
CA THR A 6 -26.99 21.24 27.92
C THR A 6 -28.18 20.92 27.01
N PHE A 7 -28.99 19.91 27.33
CA PHE A 7 -30.23 19.63 26.61
C PHE A 7 -31.25 20.76 26.76
N LEU A 8 -31.35 21.39 27.93
CA LEU A 8 -32.21 22.57 28.16
C LEU A 8 -31.75 23.79 27.33
N PHE A 9 -30.44 24.08 27.30
CA PHE A 9 -29.88 25.17 26.49
C PHE A 9 -30.02 24.91 24.99
N LEU A 10 -29.89 23.66 24.54
CA LEU A 10 -30.11 23.27 23.15
C LEU A 10 -31.59 23.42 22.75
N LEU A 11 -32.52 22.99 23.61
CA LEU A 11 -33.95 23.18 23.40
C LEU A 11 -34.33 24.67 23.36
N LEU A 12 -33.76 25.47 24.27
CA LEU A 12 -33.93 26.93 24.29
C LEU A 12 -33.37 27.58 23.00
N SER A 13 -32.22 27.11 22.52
CA SER A 13 -31.61 27.56 21.26
C SER A 13 -32.52 27.27 20.06
N VAL A 14 -33.11 26.07 19.99
CA VAL A 14 -34.04 25.71 18.91
C VAL A 14 -35.31 26.57 18.96
N LEU A 15 -35.87 26.79 20.15
CA LEU A 15 -37.02 27.69 20.33
C LEU A 15 -36.69 29.13 19.94
N ALA A 16 -35.49 29.61 20.26
CA ALA A 16 -35.02 30.94 19.87
C ALA A 16 -34.89 31.09 18.34
N ILE A 17 -34.44 30.06 17.63
CA ILE A 17 -34.38 30.04 16.15
C ILE A 17 -35.80 30.11 15.56
N ILE A 18 -36.73 29.30 16.09
CA ILE A 18 -38.13 29.31 15.65
C ILE A 18 -38.77 30.68 15.88
N ALA A 19 -38.54 31.27 17.06
CA ALA A 19 -39.01 32.61 17.41
C ALA A 19 -38.38 33.70 16.53
N LEU A 20 -37.10 33.58 16.16
CA LEU A 20 -36.43 34.48 15.23
C LEU A 20 -37.09 34.44 13.84
N ILE A 21 -37.35 33.24 13.30
CA ILE A 21 -37.99 33.05 11.98
C ILE A 21 -39.42 33.63 11.98
N ILE A 22 -40.23 33.29 12.99
CA ILE A 22 -41.62 33.79 13.10
C ILE A 22 -41.62 35.31 13.33
N GLY A 23 -40.71 35.82 14.15
CA GLY A 23 -40.60 37.25 14.46
C GLY A 23 -40.09 38.07 13.27
N LEU A 24 -39.32 37.49 12.35
CA LEU A 24 -38.94 38.12 11.08
C LEU A 24 -40.16 38.34 10.19
N ILE A 25 -41.08 37.37 10.15
CA ILE A 25 -42.29 37.41 9.32
C ILE A 25 -43.36 38.31 9.95
N LYS A 26 -43.65 38.10 11.24
CA LYS A 26 -44.63 38.88 12.03
C LYS A 26 -44.06 39.18 13.42
N PRO A 27 -43.38 40.33 13.62
CA PRO A 27 -42.73 40.65 14.89
C PRO A 27 -43.72 40.70 16.06
N GLY A 28 -44.98 41.07 15.81
CA GLY A 28 -46.00 41.15 16.86
C GLY A 28 -46.50 39.81 17.41
N LYS A 29 -46.16 38.67 16.80
CA LYS A 29 -46.47 37.35 17.37
C LYS A 29 -45.47 36.92 18.45
N VAL A 30 -44.21 37.31 18.29
CA VAL A 30 -43.10 36.87 19.15
C VAL A 30 -42.78 37.92 20.21
N ILE A 31 -42.83 39.20 19.85
CA ILE A 31 -42.63 40.31 20.78
C ILE A 31 -43.99 40.88 21.17
N ARG A 32 -44.42 40.56 22.38
CA ARG A 32 -45.64 41.13 22.99
C ARG A 32 -45.40 42.45 23.73
N PHE A 33 -44.15 42.81 24.01
CA PHE A 33 -43.79 43.96 24.84
C PHE A 33 -42.96 44.99 24.07
N GLY A 34 -43.28 46.28 24.18
CA GLY A 34 -42.52 47.39 23.58
C GLY A 34 -43.33 48.32 22.66
N ASN A 35 -42.91 49.59 22.62
CA ASN A 35 -43.61 50.68 21.93
C ASN A 35 -43.63 50.55 20.39
N LYS A 36 -42.72 49.74 19.81
CA LYS A 36 -42.62 49.49 18.36
C LYS A 36 -42.26 48.03 18.09
N LYS A 37 -43.13 47.31 17.36
CA LYS A 37 -42.95 45.89 17.02
C LYS A 37 -42.25 45.76 15.67
N THR A 38 -40.93 45.94 15.63
CA THR A 38 -40.15 45.90 14.39
C THR A 38 -39.33 44.62 14.27
N ARG A 39 -39.04 44.21 13.03
CA ARG A 39 -38.20 43.03 12.74
C ARG A 39 -36.79 43.18 13.32
N GLY A 40 -36.25 44.40 13.32
CA GLY A 40 -34.95 44.71 13.91
C GLY A 40 -34.90 44.45 15.42
N LEU A 41 -35.99 44.68 16.16
CA LEU A 41 -36.05 44.40 17.59
C LEU A 41 -36.00 42.89 17.89
N VAL A 42 -36.63 42.07 17.03
CA VAL A 42 -36.55 40.60 17.12
C VAL A 42 -35.11 40.15 16.94
N ILE A 43 -34.43 40.63 15.90
CA ILE A 43 -33.03 40.26 15.66
C ILE A 43 -32.14 40.73 16.84
N LEU A 44 -32.34 41.95 17.31
CA LEU A 44 -31.54 42.54 18.40
C LEU A 44 -31.64 41.73 19.71
N ILE A 45 -32.78 41.10 19.98
CA ILE A 45 -32.99 40.28 21.19
C ILE A 45 -32.55 38.83 20.97
N PHE A 46 -32.99 38.18 19.89
CA PHE A 46 -32.78 36.75 19.70
C PHE A 46 -31.38 36.38 19.20
N LEU A 47 -30.70 37.28 18.49
CA LEU A 47 -29.34 37.05 18.00
C LEU A 47 -28.29 36.96 19.13
N PRO A 48 -28.23 37.88 20.11
CA PRO A 48 -27.31 37.73 21.24
C PRO A 48 -27.69 36.54 22.13
N ILE A 49 -28.98 36.24 22.30
CA ILE A 49 -29.43 35.05 23.06
C ILE A 49 -28.91 33.76 22.41
N LEU A 50 -28.98 33.66 21.08
CA LEU A 50 -28.40 32.52 20.35
C LEU A 50 -26.88 32.46 20.47
N PHE A 51 -26.21 33.60 20.35
CA PHE A 51 -24.75 33.66 20.45
C PHE A 51 -24.26 33.26 21.86
N ILE A 52 -24.94 33.72 22.90
CA ILE A 52 -24.66 33.34 24.30
C ILE A 52 -24.91 31.83 24.50
N SER A 53 -26.03 31.30 23.99
CA SER A 53 -26.32 29.86 24.08
C SER A 53 -25.25 29.00 23.38
N PHE A 54 -24.76 29.45 22.23
CA PHE A 54 -23.70 28.78 21.47
C PHE A 54 -22.36 28.81 22.21
N ILE A 55 -21.96 29.97 22.76
CA ILE A 55 -20.74 30.10 23.55
C ILE A 55 -20.80 29.24 24.80
N LEU A 56 -21.92 29.26 25.54
CA LEU A 56 -22.09 28.44 26.73
C LEU A 56 -21.95 26.97 26.39
N THR A 57 -22.59 26.51 25.32
CA THR A 57 -22.51 25.12 24.87
C THR A 57 -21.08 24.74 24.47
N GLY A 58 -20.37 25.60 23.73
CA GLY A 58 -18.98 25.35 23.31
C GLY A 58 -18.00 25.28 24.49
N VAL A 59 -18.11 26.20 25.45
CA VAL A 59 -17.26 26.22 26.66
C VAL A 59 -17.55 25.02 27.55
N PHE A 60 -18.82 24.64 27.70
CA PHE A 60 -19.19 23.45 28.48
C PHE A 60 -18.75 22.15 27.77
N ALA A 61 -18.94 22.01 26.46
CA ALA A 61 -18.55 20.82 25.70
C ALA A 61 -17.06 20.47 25.86
N ASN A 62 -16.21 21.48 25.97
CA ASN A 62 -14.78 21.27 26.20
C ASN A 62 -14.46 20.77 27.63
N LYS A 63 -15.32 21.09 28.61
CA LYS A 63 -15.15 20.73 30.03
C LYS A 63 -15.82 19.41 30.42
N SER A 64 -16.76 18.88 29.62
CA SER A 64 -17.46 17.62 29.91
C SER A 64 -16.77 16.35 29.45
N ILE A 65 -15.70 16.46 28.67
CA ILE A 65 -14.90 15.27 28.37
C ILE A 65 -14.11 14.96 29.64
N ASN A 66 -14.58 13.95 30.37
CA ASN A 66 -13.95 13.41 31.56
C ASN A 66 -12.49 13.05 31.22
N PRO A 67 -11.48 13.53 31.97
CA PRO A 67 -10.07 13.26 31.69
C PRO A 67 -9.75 11.75 31.56
N GLU A 68 -10.52 10.91 32.23
CA GLU A 68 -10.42 9.44 32.14
C GLU A 68 -10.78 8.89 30.75
N GLU A 69 -11.78 9.49 30.10
CA GLU A 69 -12.24 9.07 28.77
C GLU A 69 -11.25 9.51 27.68
N ARG A 70 -10.61 10.67 27.83
CA ARG A 70 -9.48 11.08 26.97
C ARG A 70 -8.30 10.14 27.11
N ALA A 71 -7.91 9.81 28.35
CA ALA A 71 -6.82 8.87 28.60
C ALA A 71 -7.12 7.48 28.02
N ALA A 72 -8.37 7.01 28.09
CA ALA A 72 -8.78 5.75 27.48
C ALA A 72 -8.74 5.79 25.95
N ILE A 73 -9.16 6.91 25.34
CA ILE A 73 -9.09 7.11 23.88
C ILE A 73 -7.64 7.17 23.42
N ASP A 74 -6.79 7.92 24.12
CA ASP A 74 -5.37 8.02 23.79
C ASP A 74 -4.67 6.68 23.94
N LYS A 75 -4.97 5.92 25.02
CA LYS A 75 -4.44 4.58 25.23
C LYS A 75 -4.85 3.63 24.10
N LYS A 76 -6.14 3.59 23.73
CA LYS A 76 -6.63 2.79 22.59
C LYS A 76 -5.95 3.20 21.29
N ARG A 77 -5.73 4.49 21.06
CA ARG A 77 -5.08 5.00 19.86
C ARG A 77 -3.60 4.62 19.80
N THR A 78 -2.90 4.61 20.94
CA THR A 78 -1.53 4.06 21.01
C THR A 78 -1.51 2.56 20.79
N GLU A 79 -2.43 1.79 21.38
CA GLU A 79 -2.52 0.34 21.16
C GLU A 79 -2.81 0.01 19.68
N GLU A 80 -3.72 0.75 19.03
CA GLU A 80 -4.02 0.60 17.61
C GLU A 80 -2.83 0.97 16.72
N LYS A 81 -2.12 2.06 17.04
CA LYS A 81 -0.91 2.46 16.31
C LYS A 81 0.18 1.40 16.42
N VAL A 82 0.45 0.89 17.62
CA VAL A 82 1.45 -0.16 17.86
C VAL A 82 1.08 -1.45 17.12
N LEU A 83 -0.21 -1.82 17.11
CA LEU A 83 -0.67 -2.99 16.37
C LEU A 83 -0.46 -2.81 14.86
N LYS A 84 -0.76 -1.62 14.33
CA LYS A 84 -0.61 -1.31 12.91
C LYS A 84 0.86 -1.28 12.48
N GLU A 85 1.73 -0.68 13.30
CA GLU A 85 3.19 -0.70 13.08
C GLU A 85 3.73 -2.12 13.08
N LYS A 86 3.28 -2.97 14.02
CA LYS A 86 3.69 -4.37 14.09
C LYS A 86 3.22 -5.17 12.86
N GLN A 87 2.00 -4.93 12.37
CA GLN A 87 1.51 -5.55 11.14
C GLN A 87 2.28 -5.09 9.90
N GLU A 88 2.61 -3.80 9.82
CA GLU A 88 3.39 -3.24 8.71
C GLU A 88 4.82 -3.75 8.71
N GLN A 89 5.42 -3.91 9.90
CA GLN A 89 6.73 -4.52 10.07
C GLN A 89 6.72 -6.00 9.67
N GLU A 90 5.73 -6.79 10.12
CA GLU A 90 5.60 -8.21 9.73
C GLU A 90 5.39 -8.37 8.21
N LYS A 91 4.61 -7.47 7.60
CA LYS A 91 4.40 -7.48 6.15
C LYS A 91 5.68 -7.15 5.39
N SER A 92 6.43 -6.14 5.84
CA SER A 92 7.74 -5.80 5.26
C SER A 92 8.76 -6.93 5.41
N GLU A 93 8.75 -7.63 6.55
CA GLU A 93 9.65 -8.75 6.80
C GLU A 93 9.34 -9.95 5.90
N LYS A 94 8.04 -10.31 5.74
CA LYS A 94 7.62 -11.34 4.79
C LYS A 94 7.99 -11.00 3.35
N GLU A 95 7.85 -9.74 2.95
CA GLU A 95 8.18 -9.30 1.59
C GLU A 95 9.70 -9.38 1.32
N LYS A 96 10.53 -9.06 2.33
CA LYS A 96 11.99 -9.26 2.26
C LYS A 96 12.36 -10.74 2.19
N GLU A 97 11.72 -11.59 2.99
CA GLU A 97 11.97 -13.03 2.99
C GLU A 97 11.58 -13.66 1.64
N GLU A 98 10.43 -13.26 1.07
CA GLU A 98 10.00 -13.72 -0.25
C GLU A 98 10.95 -13.25 -1.36
N GLN A 99 11.44 -12.01 -1.30
CA GLN A 99 12.47 -11.51 -2.22
C GLN A 99 13.77 -12.29 -2.09
N GLU A 100 14.21 -12.60 -0.87
CA GLU A 100 15.44 -13.37 -0.65
C GLU A 100 15.32 -14.80 -1.19
N ILE A 101 14.15 -15.44 -1.00
CA ILE A 101 13.86 -16.77 -1.56
C ILE A 101 13.91 -16.72 -3.10
N LYS A 102 13.23 -15.75 -3.73
CA LYS A 102 13.27 -15.58 -5.20
C LYS A 102 14.68 -15.34 -5.72
N ALA A 103 15.46 -14.49 -5.05
CA ALA A 103 16.85 -14.23 -5.43
C ALA A 103 17.74 -15.47 -5.29
N LYS A 104 17.50 -16.31 -4.27
CA LYS A 104 18.20 -17.59 -4.10
C LYS A 104 17.81 -18.60 -5.18
N GLU A 105 16.54 -18.70 -5.53
CA GLU A 105 16.08 -19.56 -6.63
C GLU A 105 16.63 -19.13 -7.99
N GLU A 106 16.61 -17.83 -8.29
CA GLU A 106 17.15 -17.30 -9.54
C GLU A 106 18.64 -17.58 -9.68
N LYS A 107 19.42 -17.42 -8.60
CA LYS A 107 20.84 -17.78 -8.58
C LYS A 107 21.07 -19.26 -8.85
N LYS A 108 20.27 -20.15 -8.25
CA LYS A 108 20.37 -21.60 -8.49
C LYS A 108 20.03 -21.95 -9.94
N ALA A 109 18.96 -21.38 -10.48
CA ALA A 109 18.57 -21.60 -11.87
C ALA A 109 19.65 -21.11 -12.85
N ALA A 110 20.26 -19.95 -12.58
CA ALA A 110 21.37 -19.43 -13.39
C ALA A 110 22.62 -20.32 -13.32
N GLU A 111 22.95 -20.86 -12.14
CA GLU A 111 24.07 -21.79 -11.97
C GLU A 111 23.81 -23.13 -12.70
N GLU A 112 22.59 -23.67 -12.59
CA GLU A 112 22.20 -24.90 -13.27
C GLU A 112 22.28 -24.74 -14.80
N LYS A 113 21.79 -23.61 -15.32
CA LYS A 113 21.87 -23.32 -16.75
C LYS A 113 23.31 -23.23 -17.25
N ARG A 114 24.23 -22.64 -16.48
CA ARG A 114 25.67 -22.60 -16.81
C ARG A 114 26.28 -23.99 -16.83
N LYS A 115 25.96 -24.84 -15.85
CA LYS A 115 26.45 -26.23 -15.82
C LYS A 115 25.96 -27.04 -17.03
N GLN A 116 24.70 -26.87 -17.42
CA GLN A 116 24.15 -27.52 -18.61
C GLN A 116 24.84 -27.02 -19.89
N GLU A 117 25.07 -25.71 -20.03
CA GLU A 117 25.75 -25.14 -21.20
C GLU A 117 27.22 -25.60 -21.28
N GLU A 118 27.91 -25.68 -20.13
CA GLU A 118 29.29 -26.19 -20.06
C GLU A 118 29.36 -27.69 -20.42
N ALA A 119 28.42 -28.50 -19.95
CA ALA A 119 28.31 -29.91 -20.32
C ALA A 119 28.06 -30.09 -21.82
N GLN A 120 27.19 -29.27 -22.43
CA GLN A 120 26.94 -29.31 -23.87
C GLN A 120 28.19 -28.93 -24.68
N LYS A 121 28.93 -27.89 -24.27
CA LYS A 121 30.20 -27.51 -24.93
C LYS A 121 31.25 -28.60 -24.85
N GLN A 122 31.36 -29.30 -23.71
CA GLN A 122 32.28 -30.44 -23.58
C GLN A 122 31.85 -31.62 -24.46
N GLU A 123 30.55 -31.91 -24.56
CA GLU A 123 30.06 -32.96 -25.46
C GLU A 123 30.30 -32.61 -26.94
N GLU A 124 30.09 -31.35 -27.32
CA GLU A 124 30.35 -30.87 -28.68
C GLU A 124 31.83 -30.94 -29.04
N GLN A 125 32.73 -30.55 -28.13
CA GLN A 125 34.18 -30.72 -28.33
C GLN A 125 34.57 -32.19 -28.51
N ARG A 126 34.02 -33.12 -27.73
CA ARG A 126 34.30 -34.55 -27.89
C ARG A 126 33.84 -35.07 -29.25
N LYS A 127 32.66 -34.65 -29.72
CA LYS A 127 32.16 -35.03 -31.06
C LYS A 127 33.04 -34.49 -32.18
N LEU A 128 33.52 -33.25 -32.07
CA LEU A 128 34.46 -32.67 -33.03
C LEU A 128 35.79 -33.42 -33.05
N GLU A 129 36.34 -33.75 -31.88
CA GLU A 129 37.60 -34.49 -31.76
C GLU A 129 37.49 -35.94 -32.28
N GLU A 130 36.35 -36.59 -32.03
CA GLU A 130 36.05 -37.92 -32.58
C GLU A 130 35.89 -37.89 -34.11
N ALA A 131 35.21 -36.88 -34.64
CA ALA A 131 35.09 -36.69 -36.09
C ALA A 131 36.46 -36.45 -36.76
N GLN A 132 37.34 -35.67 -36.15
CA GLN A 132 38.71 -35.44 -36.64
C GLN A 132 39.53 -36.73 -36.64
N LYS A 133 39.46 -37.54 -35.57
CA LYS A 133 40.15 -38.85 -35.53
C LYS A 133 39.64 -39.81 -36.61
N GLN A 134 38.34 -39.84 -36.88
CA GLN A 134 37.79 -40.65 -37.97
C GLN A 134 38.26 -40.16 -39.34
N GLU A 135 38.35 -38.84 -39.57
CA GLU A 135 38.87 -38.29 -40.82
C GLU A 135 40.36 -38.59 -41.01
N GLU A 136 41.16 -38.50 -39.94
CA GLU A 136 42.59 -38.82 -39.97
C GLU A 136 42.83 -40.30 -40.28
N GLN A 137 42.05 -41.21 -39.68
CA GLN A 137 42.10 -42.64 -40.01
C GLN A 137 41.77 -42.92 -41.47
N ARG A 138 40.77 -42.25 -42.05
CA ARG A 138 40.43 -42.41 -43.48
C ARG A 138 41.56 -41.94 -44.40
N LYS A 139 42.23 -40.82 -44.08
CA LYS A 139 43.38 -40.33 -44.85
C LYS A 139 44.57 -41.29 -44.78
N LEU A 140 44.83 -41.88 -43.61
CA LEU A 140 45.86 -42.91 -43.45
C LEU A 140 45.56 -44.16 -44.29
N GLU A 141 44.33 -44.68 -44.24
CA GLU A 141 43.91 -45.82 -45.07
C GLU A 141 44.00 -45.51 -46.58
N GLU A 142 43.59 -44.32 -47.00
CA GLU A 142 43.66 -43.91 -48.41
C GLU A 142 45.11 -43.84 -48.89
N THR A 143 46.01 -43.31 -48.05
CA THR A 143 47.45 -43.24 -48.35
C THR A 143 48.06 -44.63 -48.47
N GLN A 144 47.69 -45.57 -47.57
CA GLN A 144 48.15 -46.95 -47.64
C GLN A 144 47.65 -47.67 -48.92
N LYS A 145 46.38 -47.47 -49.29
CA LYS A 145 45.85 -48.03 -50.55
C LYS A 145 46.56 -47.49 -51.78
N GLN A 146 46.89 -46.20 -51.80
CA GLN A 146 47.67 -45.61 -52.90
C GLN A 146 49.10 -46.15 -52.97
N GLU A 147 49.75 -46.38 -51.82
CA GLU A 147 51.09 -46.96 -51.77
C GLU A 147 51.10 -48.44 -52.20
N GLU A 148 50.08 -49.20 -51.81
CA GLU A 148 49.89 -50.60 -52.23
C GLU A 148 49.65 -50.71 -53.75
N GLN A 149 48.83 -49.81 -54.32
CA GLN A 149 48.64 -49.72 -55.77
C GLN A 149 49.94 -49.40 -56.51
N ARG A 150 50.77 -48.48 -55.98
CA ARG A 150 52.08 -48.17 -56.58
C ARG A 150 53.04 -49.37 -56.55
N LYS A 151 53.07 -50.13 -55.45
CA LYS A 151 53.89 -51.36 -55.35
C LYS A 151 53.45 -52.43 -56.35
N LEU A 152 52.13 -52.59 -56.56
CA LEU A 152 51.60 -53.51 -57.57
C LEU A 152 51.93 -53.08 -59.01
N GLU A 153 51.86 -51.78 -59.31
CA GLU A 153 52.24 -51.23 -60.62
C GLU A 153 53.75 -51.36 -60.89
N GLU A 154 54.59 -51.17 -59.87
CA GLU A 154 56.05 -51.32 -59.99
C GLU A 154 56.45 -52.79 -60.18
N ALA A 155 55.78 -53.72 -59.49
CA ALA A 155 55.98 -55.16 -59.67
C ALA A 155 55.51 -55.71 -61.03
N GLN A 156 54.57 -55.03 -61.71
CA GLN A 156 54.15 -55.39 -63.07
C GLN A 156 55.05 -54.81 -64.18
N LYS A 157 55.95 -53.87 -63.83
CA LYS A 157 56.93 -53.29 -64.78
C LYS A 157 58.30 -53.97 -64.75
N GLN A 158 58.55 -54.87 -63.80
CA GLN A 158 59.70 -55.79 -63.79
C GLN A 158 59.34 -57.11 -64.50
#